data_AF-A0A9D9ZIN5-F1
#
_entry.id   AF-A0A9D9ZIN5-F1
#
_cell.length_a   1.000
_cell.length_b   1.000
_cell.length_c   1.000
_cell.angle_alpha   90.00
_cell.angle_beta   90.00
_cell.angle_gamma   90.00
#
_symmetry.space_group_name_H-M   'P 1'
#
loop_
_entity.id
_entity.type
_entity.pdbx_description
1 polymer ?
#
loop_
_entity_poly.entity_id
_entity_poly.type
_entity_poly.pdbx_seq_one_letter_code
_entity_poly.pdbx_strand_id
1 'polypeptide(L)' 'YRGLGVMPGKKSVAISIVLRDKSKTLEEKEINDVIGKILDKVKKEYLAELRQ' A
#
# COMPACT_ATOMS: atom_id res chain seq x y z
N TYR A 1 8.54 4.54 11.08
CA TYR A 1 10.01 4.46 11.17
C TYR A 1 10.66 5.69 10.55
N ARG A 2 11.67 6.29 11.20
CA ARG A 2 12.46 7.45 10.72
C ARG A 2 13.98 7.18 10.87
N GLY A 3 14.40 5.91 10.90
CA GLY A 3 15.81 5.54 11.10
C GLY A 3 16.64 5.58 9.83
N LEU A 4 17.87 5.07 9.91
CA LEU A 4 18.83 5.01 8.79
C LEU A 4 18.17 4.45 7.53
N GLY A 5 18.27 5.21 6.43
CA GLY A 5 17.66 4.87 5.14
C GLY A 5 16.27 5.46 4.87
N VAL A 6 15.71 6.29 5.77
CA VAL A 6 14.55 7.15 5.46
C VAL A 6 15.05 8.57 5.24
N MET A 7 14.72 9.19 4.10
CA MET A 7 15.16 10.56 3.80
C MET A 7 14.71 11.54 4.90
N PRO A 8 15.53 12.56 5.23
CA PRO A 8 15.14 13.61 6.16
C PRO A 8 13.85 14.27 5.69
N GLY A 9 12.88 14.41 6.60
CA GLY A 9 11.53 14.90 6.31
C GLY A 9 10.51 13.83 5.89
N LYS A 10 10.93 12.59 5.61
CA LYS A 10 10.02 11.47 5.32
C LYS A 10 9.80 10.58 6.55
N LYS A 11 8.66 9.88 6.59
CA LYS A 11 8.31 8.89 7.64
C LYS A 11 7.83 7.62 6.96
N SER A 12 8.44 6.49 7.29
CA SER A 12 7.94 5.18 6.86
C SER A 12 6.77 4.76 7.77
N VAL A 13 5.69 4.30 7.15
CA VAL A 13 4.47 3.82 7.81
C VAL A 13 4.18 2.43 7.27
N ALA A 14 3.93 1.47 8.17
CA ALA A 14 3.46 0.14 7.80
C ALA A 14 1.94 0.11 8.00
N ILE A 15 1.21 -0.32 6.98
CA ILE A 15 -0.26 -0.40 7.00
C ILE A 15 -0.64 -1.85 6.72
N SER A 16 -1.39 -2.47 7.62
CA SER A 16 -1.99 -3.79 7.39
C SER A 16 -3.39 -3.59 6.83
N ILE A 17 -3.68 -4.21 5.68
CA ILE A 17 -4.96 -4.09 4.99
C ILE A 17 -5.58 -5.49 4.90
N VAL A 18 -6.80 -5.64 5.38
CA VAL A 18 -7.57 -6.89 5.24
C VAL A 18 -8.56 -6.72 4.10
N LEU A 19 -8.33 -7.44 3.01
CA LEU A 19 -9.21 -7.48 1.85
C LEU A 19 -10.18 -8.65 2.00
N ARG A 20 -11.49 -8.37 1.99
CA ARG A 20 -12.54 -9.39 2.02
C ARG A 20 -13.70 -8.96 1.16
N ASP A 21 -14.11 -9.83 0.26
CA ASP A 21 -15.36 -9.68 -0.48
C ASP A 21 -16.48 -10.51 0.19
N LYS A 22 -17.71 -10.00 0.14
CA LYS A 22 -18.88 -10.64 0.79
C LYS A 22 -19.57 -11.65 -0.11
N SER A 23 -19.37 -11.56 -1.41
CA SER A 23 -20.11 -12.34 -2.42
C SER A 23 -19.27 -13.47 -2.99
N LYS A 24 -17.94 -13.37 -2.97
CA LYS A 24 -17.05 -14.40 -3.50
C LYS A 24 -15.71 -14.47 -2.77
N THR A 25 -15.01 -15.58 -2.95
CA THR A 25 -13.60 -15.71 -2.59
C THR A 25 -12.79 -14.84 -3.54
N LEU A 26 -11.99 -13.93 -2.99
CA LEU A 26 -11.08 -13.11 -3.77
C LEU A 26 -9.96 -13.98 -4.32
N GLU A 27 -9.77 -13.95 -5.63
CA GLU A 27 -8.60 -14.55 -6.25
C GLU A 27 -7.37 -13.64 -6.09
N GLU A 28 -6.19 -14.25 -6.14
CA GLU A 28 -4.92 -13.53 -5.98
C GLU A 28 -4.76 -12.38 -7.00
N LYS A 29 -5.29 -12.58 -8.21
CA LYS A 29 -5.31 -11.55 -9.26
C LYS A 29 -6.16 -10.34 -8.87
N GLU A 30 -7.29 -10.54 -8.22
CA GLU A 30 -8.18 -9.45 -7.78
C GLU A 30 -7.57 -8.69 -6.60
N ILE A 31 -6.91 -9.40 -5.69
CA ILE A 31 -6.17 -8.81 -4.57
C ILE A 31 -5.08 -7.89 -5.12
N ASN A 32 -4.27 -8.38 -6.06
CA ASN A 32 -3.22 -7.58 -6.71
C ASN A 32 -3.81 -6.39 -7.48
N ASP A 33 -4.94 -6.61 -8.15
CA ASP A 33 -5.89 -5.61 -8.68
C ASP A 33 -6.06 -4.38 -7.77
N VAL A 34 -6.63 -4.68 -6.62
CA VAL A 34 -7.03 -3.69 -5.62
C VAL A 34 -5.81 -3.08 -4.94
N ILE A 35 -4.78 -3.87 -4.62
CA ILE A 35 -3.53 -3.35 -4.05
C ILE A 35 -2.86 -2.37 -5.01
N GLY A 36 -2.81 -2.68 -6.31
CA GLY A 36 -2.29 -1.78 -7.34
C GLY A 36 -3.02 -0.44 -7.37
N LYS A 37 -4.37 -0.47 -7.34
CA LYS A 37 -5.19 0.76 -7.26
C LYS A 37 -4.95 1.57 -6.00
N ILE A 38 -4.78 0.91 -4.84
CA ILE A 38 -4.47 1.57 -3.57
C ILE A 38 -3.10 2.24 -3.65
N LEU A 39 -2.10 1.53 -4.17
CA LEU A 39 -0.74 2.06 -4.35
C LEU A 39 -0.73 3.27 -5.29
N ASP A 40 -1.46 3.21 -6.40
CA ASP A 40 -1.53 4.32 -7.36
C ASP A 40 -2.16 5.57 -6.73
N LYS A 41 -3.25 5.40 -5.97
CA LYS A 41 -3.86 6.49 -5.18
C LYS A 41 -2.89 7.08 -4.16
N VAL A 42 -2.24 6.24 -3.38
CA VAL A 42 -1.31 6.68 -2.32
C VAL A 42 -0.10 7.39 -2.94
N LYS A 43 0.40 6.92 -4.09
CA LYS A 43 1.46 7.59 -4.83
C LYS A 43 1.01 8.94 -5.39
N LYS A 44 -0.20 9.02 -5.95
CA LYS A 44 -0.72 10.26 -6.53
C LYS A 44 -1.06 11.32 -5.49
N GLU A 45 -1.67 10.93 -4.37
CA GLU A 45 -2.11 11.86 -3.33
C GLU A 45 -1.00 12.24 -2.34
N TYR A 46 -0.07 11.32 -2.04
CA TYR A 46 0.94 11.52 -1.00
C TYR A 46 2.38 11.46 -1.51
N LEU A 47 2.62 11.30 -2.82
CA LEU A 47 3.95 11.08 -3.41
C LEU A 47 4.72 9.97 -2.68
N ALA A 48 3.97 9.00 -2.14
CA ALA A 48 4.49 7.95 -1.30
C ALA A 48 4.84 6.72 -2.15
N GLU A 49 5.95 6.08 -1.80
CA GLU A 49 6.47 4.91 -2.49
C GLU A 49 6.49 3.75 -1.50
N LEU A 50 5.97 2.59 -1.94
CA LEU A 50 6.04 1.37 -1.15
C LEU A 50 7.49 0.89 -1.12
N ARG A 51 8.01 0.66 0.07
CA ARG A 51 9.32 0.03 0.26
C ARG A 51 9.10 -1.47 0.38
N GLN A 52 9.55 -2.22 -0.63
CA GLN A 52 9.67 -3.68 -0.57
C GLN A 52 10.96 -4.08 0.14
#